data_AF-A0A3D2V3I9-F1
#
_entry.id   AF-A0A3D2V3I9-F1
#
_cell.length_a   1.000
_cell.length_b   1.000
_cell.length_c   1.000
_cell.angle_alpha   90.00
_cell.angle_beta   90.00
_cell.angle_gamma   90.00
#
_symmetry.space_group_name_H-M   'P 1'
#
loop_
_entity.id
_entity.type
_entity.pdbx_description
1 polymer ?
#
loop_
_entity_poly.entity_id
_entity_poly.type
_entity_poly.pdbx_seq_one_letter_code
_entity_poly.pdbx_strand_id
1 'polypeptide(L)'
;MQTLYVDMDNVLVDFPSGIAKISDELREQFDGDLDDVPGIFALMDPLPGAIDSFNKLAQVFDTYILSTAPWNNPSAWKDKIEWVQKYLGRPAFKRLILSHNKHLNIGDYL
;
A
#
# COMPACT_ATOMS: atom_id res chain seq x y z
N MET A 1 -4.20 -12.29 20.63
CA MET A 1 -4.87 -11.54 19.55
C MET A 1 -4.35 -12.12 18.25
N GLN A 2 -5.22 -12.41 17.29
CA GLN A 2 -4.80 -13.06 16.03
C GLN A 2 -4.14 -12.01 15.11
N THR A 3 -3.11 -12.42 14.38
CA THR A 3 -2.36 -11.58 13.45
C THR A 3 -3.09 -11.52 12.11
N LEU A 4 -3.41 -10.30 11.69
CA LEU A 4 -4.02 -10.03 10.39
C LEU A 4 -3.04 -9.25 9.53
N TYR A 5 -2.75 -9.76 8.34
CA TYR A 5 -2.09 -8.99 7.30
C TYR A 5 -3.14 -8.37 6.38
N VAL A 6 -2.95 -7.11 6.03
CA VAL A 6 -3.79 -6.38 5.08
C VAL A 6 -2.90 -5.96 3.91
N ASP A 7 -3.29 -6.32 2.68
CA ASP A 7 -2.58 -5.82 1.51
C ASP A 7 -2.79 -4.30 1.34
N MET A 8 -1.92 -3.65 0.60
CA MET A 8 -2.02 -2.22 0.34
C MET A 8 -2.63 -1.95 -1.04
N ASP A 9 -1.99 -2.43 -2.10
CA ASP A 9 -2.38 -2.13 -3.48
C ASP A 9 -3.72 -2.79 -3.82
N ASN A 10 -4.70 -2.00 -4.25
CA ASN A 10 -6.08 -2.42 -4.54
C ASN A 10 -6.86 -2.99 -3.34
N VAL A 11 -6.38 -2.79 -2.11
CA VAL A 11 -7.11 -3.14 -0.87
C VAL A 11 -7.25 -1.91 0.03
N LEU A 12 -6.14 -1.22 0.30
CA LEU A 12 -6.13 0.06 1.01
C LEU A 12 -6.08 1.25 0.06
N VAL A 13 -5.37 1.10 -1.07
CA VAL A 13 -5.14 2.18 -2.03
C VAL A 13 -5.76 1.86 -3.39
N ASP A 14 -6.20 2.91 -4.08
CA ASP A 14 -6.74 2.86 -5.45
C ASP A 14 -5.62 3.14 -6.45
N PHE A 15 -5.01 2.08 -7.00
CA PHE A 15 -3.91 2.20 -7.95
C PHE A 15 -4.29 2.97 -9.24
N PRO A 16 -5.47 2.72 -9.87
CA PRO A 16 -6.01 3.56 -10.94
C PRO A 16 -6.01 5.07 -10.65
N SER A 17 -6.27 5.49 -9.41
CA SER A 17 -6.29 6.92 -9.07
C SER A 17 -4.90 7.56 -9.16
N GLY A 18 -3.83 6.79 -8.87
CA GLY A 18 -2.45 7.22 -9.09
C GLY A 18 -2.13 7.37 -10.58
N ILE A 19 -2.54 6.40 -11.40
CA ILE A 19 -2.38 6.45 -12.87
C ILE A 19 -3.11 7.66 -13.45
N ALA A 20 -4.31 7.98 -12.95
CA ALA A 20 -5.09 9.14 -13.41
C ALA A 20 -4.42 10.50 -13.10
N LYS A 21 -3.44 10.54 -12.18
CA LYS A 21 -2.76 11.76 -11.73
C LYS A 21 -1.36 11.98 -12.33
N ILE A 22 -0.78 10.98 -12.98
CA ILE A 22 0.49 11.14 -13.72
C ILE A 22 0.24 11.74 -15.11
N SER A 23 1.29 12.29 -15.74
CA SER A 23 1.19 12.89 -17.07
C SER A 23 1.08 11.83 -18.18
N ASP A 24 0.60 12.23 -19.35
CA ASP A 24 0.47 11.32 -20.51
C ASP A 24 1.84 10.81 -20.96
N GLU A 25 2.90 11.62 -20.89
CA GLU A 25 4.25 11.20 -21.23
C GLU A 25 4.76 10.08 -20.32
N LEU A 26 4.45 10.15 -19.02
CA LEU A 26 4.80 9.08 -18.07
C LEU A 26 3.97 7.81 -18.32
N ARG A 27 2.69 7.95 -18.69
CA ARG A 27 1.85 6.80 -19.04
C ARG A 27 2.38 6.07 -20.27
N GLU A 28 2.80 6.81 -21.30
CA GLU A 28 3.38 6.23 -22.52
C GLU A 28 4.77 5.63 -22.26
N GLN A 29 5.60 6.31 -21.47
CA GLN A 29 6.96 5.84 -21.16
C GLN A 29 6.97 4.52 -20.39
N PHE A 30 5.98 4.32 -19.50
CA PHE A 30 5.87 3.14 -18.63
C PHE A 30 4.67 2.26 -19.02
N ASP A 31 4.24 2.27 -20.28
CA ASP A 31 3.14 1.43 -20.74
C ASP A 31 3.46 -0.06 -20.48
N GLY A 32 2.55 -0.75 -19.79
CA GLY A 32 2.74 -2.11 -19.29
C GLY A 32 3.41 -2.25 -17.92
N ASP A 33 4.16 -1.25 -17.46
CA ASP A 33 4.95 -1.25 -16.22
C ASP A 33 4.69 0.01 -15.37
N LEU A 34 3.41 0.42 -15.25
CA LEU A 34 3.03 1.68 -14.58
C LEU A 34 3.37 1.71 -13.08
N ASP A 35 3.56 0.56 -12.46
CA ASP A 35 4.05 0.46 -11.08
C ASP A 35 5.53 0.85 -10.95
N ASP A 36 6.27 0.91 -12.06
CA ASP A 36 7.65 1.38 -12.11
C ASP A 36 7.79 2.91 -12.19
N VAL A 37 6.69 3.65 -12.35
CA VAL A 37 6.69 5.12 -12.38
C VAL A 37 7.13 5.70 -11.02
N PRO A 38 8.22 6.47 -10.94
CA PRO A 38 8.64 7.07 -9.68
C PRO A 38 7.60 8.02 -9.10
N GLY A 39 7.31 7.91 -7.81
CA GLY A 39 6.38 8.78 -7.08
C GLY A 39 4.90 8.41 -7.24
N ILE A 40 4.54 7.42 -8.07
CA ILE A 40 3.13 7.12 -8.36
C ILE A 40 2.34 6.69 -7.12
N PHE A 41 2.97 5.94 -6.21
CA PHE A 41 2.32 5.43 -5.00
C PHE A 41 1.94 6.55 -4.02
N ALA A 42 2.65 7.68 -4.03
CA ALA A 42 2.30 8.84 -3.22
C ALA A 42 1.03 9.55 -3.72
N LEU A 43 0.66 9.35 -5.00
CA LEU A 43 -0.50 9.99 -5.64
C LEU A 43 -1.80 9.23 -5.40
N MET A 44 -1.74 7.97 -4.97
CA MET A 44 -2.92 7.12 -4.83
C MET A 44 -3.86 7.58 -3.72
N ASP A 45 -5.15 7.47 -3.98
CA ASP A 45 -6.20 7.73 -3.01
C ASP A 45 -6.50 6.46 -2.21
N PRO A 46 -7.03 6.59 -0.98
CA PRO A 46 -7.60 5.46 -0.28
C PRO A 46 -8.81 4.90 -1.01
N LEU A 47 -8.96 3.58 -1.02
CA LEU A 47 -10.21 2.97 -1.45
C LEU A 47 -11.36 3.36 -0.51
N PRO A 48 -12.60 3.50 -1.01
CA PRO A 48 -13.76 3.84 -0.19
C PRO A 48 -13.92 2.87 1.00
N GLY A 49 -13.95 3.42 2.21
CA GLY A 49 -14.10 2.64 3.45
C GLY A 49 -12.84 1.90 3.93
N ALA A 50 -11.73 1.94 3.18
CA ALA A 50 -10.50 1.24 3.55
C ALA A 50 -9.93 1.72 4.91
N ILE A 51 -9.85 3.03 5.11
CA ILE A 51 -9.31 3.64 6.35
C ILE A 51 -10.16 3.24 7.57
N ASP A 52 -11.48 3.37 7.46
CA ASP A 52 -12.41 3.01 8.54
C ASP A 52 -12.36 1.52 8.86
N SER A 53 -12.24 0.67 7.83
CA SER A 53 -12.15 -0.78 7.98
C SER A 53 -10.84 -1.18 8.65
N PHE A 54 -9.71 -0.63 8.21
CA PHE A 54 -8.42 -0.85 8.85
C PHE A 54 -8.44 -0.46 10.33
N ASN A 55 -9.00 0.72 10.64
CA ASN A 55 -9.09 1.21 12.03
C ASN A 55 -9.95 0.31 12.92
N LYS A 56 -11.04 -0.26 12.39
CA LYS A 56 -11.87 -1.23 13.11
C LYS A 56 -11.14 -2.55 13.32
N LEU A 57 -10.48 -3.08 12.28
CA LEU A 57 -9.72 -4.33 12.35
C LEU A 57 -8.55 -4.23 13.33
N ALA A 58 -7.85 -3.09 13.36
CA ALA A 58 -6.76 -2.82 14.29
C ALA A 58 -7.18 -2.81 15.78
N GLN A 59 -8.48 -2.71 16.09
CA GLN A 59 -8.99 -2.84 17.45
C GLN A 59 -9.23 -4.30 17.87
N VAL A 60 -9.33 -5.22 16.92
CA VAL A 60 -9.73 -6.63 17.13
C VAL A 60 -8.57 -7.59 16.86
N PHE A 61 -7.67 -7.24 15.94
CA PHE A 61 -6.53 -8.05 15.49
C PHE A 61 -5.20 -7.32 15.70
N ASP A 62 -4.10 -8.08 15.81
CA ASP A 62 -2.75 -7.53 15.69
C ASP A 62 -2.49 -7.29 14.21
N THR A 63 -2.92 -6.11 13.74
CA THR A 63 -3.06 -5.80 12.32
C THR A 63 -1.77 -5.19 11.77
N TYR A 64 -1.31 -5.71 10.64
CA TYR A 64 -0.15 -5.23 9.89
C TYR A 64 -0.51 -5.01 8.43
N ILE A 65 0.19 -4.10 7.78
CA ILE A 65 0.12 -3.91 6.33
C ILE A 65 1.25 -4.72 5.73
N LEU A 66 0.95 -5.67 4.85
CA LEU A 66 1.93 -6.50 4.17
C LEU A 66 1.87 -6.20 2.66
N SER A 67 2.73 -5.31 2.21
CA SER A 67 2.79 -4.86 0.82
C SER A 67 4.08 -5.35 0.15
N THR A 68 4.02 -5.47 -1.16
CA THR A 68 5.23 -5.52 -2.00
C THR A 68 5.54 -4.10 -2.46
N ALA A 69 6.79 -3.82 -2.80
CA ALA A 69 7.11 -2.66 -3.60
C ALA A 69 7.88 -3.09 -4.85
N PRO A 70 7.62 -2.50 -6.03
CA PRO A 70 8.22 -2.97 -7.28
C PRO A 70 9.74 -2.91 -7.26
N TRP A 71 10.37 -3.84 -7.99
CA TRP A 71 11.83 -3.98 -8.01
C TRP A 71 12.53 -2.81 -8.69
N ASN A 72 11.96 -2.27 -9.78
CA ASN A 72 12.56 -1.15 -10.51
C ASN A 72 12.07 0.22 -10.01
N ASN A 73 11.22 0.26 -8.97
CA ASN A 73 10.73 1.50 -8.37
C ASN A 73 11.20 1.69 -6.91
N PRO A 74 12.43 2.18 -6.70
CA PRO A 74 12.92 2.42 -5.34
C PRO A 74 12.12 3.51 -4.60
N SER A 75 11.41 4.40 -5.31
CA SER A 75 10.58 5.42 -4.66
C SER A 75 9.36 4.82 -3.95
N ALA A 76 8.86 3.68 -4.44
CA ALA A 76 7.67 3.04 -3.92
C ALA A 76 7.76 2.70 -2.41
N TRP A 77 8.95 2.41 -1.90
CA TRP A 77 9.15 2.06 -0.49
C TRP A 77 8.85 3.25 0.41
N LYS A 78 9.38 4.40 0.00
CA LYS A 78 9.20 5.69 0.66
C LYS A 78 7.75 6.16 0.52
N ASP A 79 7.20 6.09 -0.68
CA ASP A 79 5.83 6.53 -0.94
C ASP A 79 4.81 5.75 -0.11
N LYS A 80 4.98 4.43 0.02
CA LYS A 80 4.09 3.59 0.83
C LYS A 80 4.15 3.94 2.31
N ILE A 81 5.33 4.22 2.87
CA ILE A 81 5.40 4.65 4.28
C ILE A 81 4.79 6.05 4.47
N GLU A 82 5.01 6.98 3.56
CA GLU A 82 4.41 8.33 3.61
C GLU A 82 2.89 8.26 3.49
N TRP A 83 2.36 7.41 2.61
CA TRP A 83 0.94 7.16 2.46
C TRP A 83 0.32 6.61 3.76
N VAL A 84 0.95 5.59 4.37
CA VAL A 84 0.50 5.02 5.64
C VAL A 84 0.50 6.06 6.76
N GLN A 85 1.54 6.88 6.85
CA GLN A 85 1.61 7.98 7.82
C GLN A 85 0.49 9.00 7.61
N LYS A 86 0.21 9.36 6.35
CA LYS A 86 -0.79 10.36 5.98
C LYS A 86 -2.22 9.90 6.27
N TYR A 87 -2.58 8.67 5.90
CA TYR A 87 -3.98 8.24 5.91
C TYR A 87 -4.36 7.32 7.08
N LEU A 88 -3.43 6.48 7.56
CA LEU A 88 -3.72 5.54 8.65
C LEU A 88 -3.19 6.01 10.00
N GLY A 89 -2.05 6.70 10.02
CA GLY A 89 -1.51 7.32 11.23
C GLY A 89 -1.24 6.33 12.37
N ARG A 90 -1.70 6.66 13.58
CA ARG A 90 -1.35 5.94 14.83
C ARG A 90 -1.73 4.44 14.82
N PRO A 91 -2.93 4.02 14.37
CA PRO A 91 -3.25 2.60 14.20
C PRO A 91 -2.24 1.78 13.40
N ALA A 92 -1.55 2.38 12.43
CA ALA A 92 -0.55 1.73 11.59
C ALA A 92 0.90 2.04 11.99
N PHE A 93 1.14 2.69 13.14
CA PHE A 93 2.48 3.07 13.57
C PHE A 93 3.40 1.85 13.73
N LYS A 94 4.46 1.79 12.92
CA LYS A 94 5.39 0.65 12.83
C LYS A 94 4.71 -0.68 12.47
N ARG A 95 3.64 -0.64 11.67
CA ARG A 95 2.88 -1.84 11.22
C ARG A 95 3.01 -2.14 9.72
N LEU A 96 3.80 -1.38 8.96
CA LEU A 96 4.06 -1.64 7.54
C LEU A 96 5.24 -2.62 7.39
N ILE A 97 5.02 -3.67 6.63
CA ILE A 97 6.02 -4.66 6.21
C ILE A 97 6.08 -4.63 4.69
N LEU A 98 7.28 -4.41 4.15
CA LEU A 98 7.56 -4.52 2.72
C LEU A 98 8.28 -5.84 2.45
N SER A 99 7.69 -6.71 1.65
CA SER A 99 8.27 -8.01 1.29
C SER A 99 7.81 -8.47 -0.08
N HIS A 100 8.76 -8.89 -0.92
CA HIS A 100 8.46 -9.61 -2.16
C HIS A 100 7.95 -11.04 -1.91
N ASN A 101 8.22 -11.59 -0.72
CA ASN A 101 7.91 -12.98 -0.37
C ASN A 101 6.88 -13.01 0.76
N LYS A 102 5.66 -12.55 0.48
CA LYS A 102 4.57 -12.49 1.49
C LYS A 102 4.31 -13.84 2.18
N HIS A 103 4.44 -14.94 1.44
CA HIS A 103 4.26 -16.32 1.92
C HIS A 103 5.22 -16.73 3.05
N LEU A 104 6.33 -16.02 3.27
CA LEU A 104 7.24 -16.28 4.39
C LEU A 104 6.77 -15.65 5.71
N ASN A 105 5.74 -14.80 5.67
CA ASN A 105 5.12 -14.24 6.87
C ASN A 105 4.03 -15.20 7.36
N ILE A 106 4.05 -15.53 8.65
CA ILE A 106 3.07 -16.41 9.27
C ILE A 106 2.07 -15.53 10.01
N GLY A 107 0.88 -15.39 9.42
CA GLY A 107 -0.27 -14.72 10.01
C GLY A 107 -1.41 -15.70 10.24
N ASP A 108 -2.35 -15.36 11.12
CA ASP A 108 -3.58 -16.13 11.29
C ASP A 108 -4.55 -15.88 10.12
N TYR A 109 -4.47 -14.68 9.53
CA TYR A 109 -5.27 -14.24 8.38
C TYR A 109 -4.46 -13.37 7.41
N LEU A 110 -4.87 -13.40 6.14
CA LEU A 110 -4.36 -12.58 5.04
C LEU A 110 -5.52 -11.87 4.33
#